data_AF-A0A537TTU6-F1
#
_entry.id   AF-A0A537TTU6-F1
#
_cell.length_a   1.000
_cell.length_b   1.000
_cell.length_c   1.000
_cell.angle_alpha   90.00
_cell.angle_beta   90.00
_cell.angle_gamma   90.00
#
_symmetry.space_group_name_H-M   'P 1'
#
loop_
_entity.id
_entity.type
_entity.pdbx_description
1 polymer ?
#
loop_
_entity_poly.entity_id
_entity_poly.type
_entity_poly.pdbx_seq_one_letter_code
_entity_poly.pdbx_strand_id
1 'polypeptide(L)'
;MVVIVALVLVPGAWARTCRFDAATRTVYAPPGVTTAYDRLWVEDGRIMWNDLATTAPCGAATVTNTDTIRIKPPLVGLFSEVVIDEHGGPFAPGATPEAMGESEIEILVSNRFLGGVDDVVGTPGSDTIAIGDRGIALNNDGDLDVRFGAPLSPGAGRGKLRGMQGDDRLEGSDRG
;
A
#
# COMPACT_ATOMS: atom_id res chain seq x y z
N MET A 1 41.71 13.40 -28.78
CA MET A 1 40.71 14.00 -27.88
C MET A 1 39.63 12.96 -27.63
N VAL A 2 39.51 12.45 -26.41
CA VAL A 2 38.42 11.54 -26.01
C VAL A 2 37.30 12.42 -25.45
N VAL A 3 36.13 12.37 -26.08
CA VAL A 3 34.93 13.05 -25.57
C VAL A 3 34.28 12.10 -24.56
N ILE A 4 34.37 12.45 -23.28
CA ILE A 4 33.63 11.76 -22.22
C ILE A 4 32.23 12.36 -22.19
N VAL A 5 31.23 11.59 -22.62
CA VAL A 5 29.81 11.94 -22.45
C VAL A 5 29.41 11.53 -21.03
N ALA A 6 29.24 12.52 -20.15
CA ALA A 6 28.70 12.29 -18.82
C ALA A 6 27.19 12.07 -18.93
N LEU A 7 26.74 10.84 -18.65
CA LEU A 7 25.33 10.51 -18.51
C LEU A 7 24.82 11.11 -17.19
N VAL A 8 24.10 12.22 -17.27
CA VAL A 8 23.41 12.80 -16.11
C VAL A 8 22.19 11.93 -15.81
N LEU A 9 22.27 11.12 -14.75
CA LEU A 9 21.11 10.42 -14.19
C LEU A 9 20.19 11.46 -13.55
N VAL A 10 19.18 11.91 -14.29
CA VAL A 10 18.10 12.71 -13.71
C VAL A 10 17.33 11.78 -12.76
N PRO A 11 17.12 12.14 -11.48
CA PRO A 11 16.21 11.39 -10.63
C PRO A 11 14.85 11.33 -11.33
N GLY A 12 14.39 10.11 -11.62
CA GLY A 12 13.23 9.87 -12.46
C GLY A 12 12.04 10.70 -12.01
N ALA A 13 11.51 11.52 -12.92
CA ALA A 13 10.24 12.19 -12.71
C ALA A 13 9.20 11.11 -12.40
N TRP A 14 8.59 11.20 -11.22
CA TRP A 14 7.60 10.22 -10.82
C TRP A 14 6.32 10.39 -11.64
N ALA A 15 5.71 9.27 -11.99
CA ALA A 15 4.43 9.29 -12.69
C ALA A 15 3.37 10.02 -11.86
N ARG A 16 2.59 10.88 -12.51
CA ARG A 16 1.45 11.59 -11.91
C ARG A 16 0.22 10.68 -11.73
N THR A 17 0.25 9.49 -12.32
CA THR A 17 -0.83 8.51 -12.28
C THR A 17 -0.29 7.21 -11.71
N CYS A 18 -1.17 6.41 -11.09
CA CYS A 18 -0.79 5.06 -10.69
C CYS A 18 -0.34 4.25 -11.90
N ARG A 19 0.75 3.48 -11.76
CA ARG A 19 1.31 2.71 -12.87
C ARG A 19 1.91 1.38 -12.40
N PHE A 20 1.93 0.43 -13.32
CA PHE A 20 2.62 -0.85 -13.17
C PHE A 20 3.95 -0.85 -13.94
N ASP A 21 5.00 -1.37 -13.30
CA ASP A 21 6.28 -1.69 -13.92
C ASP A 21 6.41 -3.21 -14.04
N ALA A 22 6.27 -3.75 -15.25
CA ALA A 22 6.31 -5.18 -15.49
C ALA A 22 7.71 -5.79 -15.29
N ALA A 23 8.77 -4.99 -15.42
CA ALA A 23 10.14 -5.49 -15.27
C ALA A 23 10.47 -5.80 -13.81
N THR A 24 9.93 -4.99 -12.89
CA THR A 24 10.12 -5.17 -11.44
C THR A 24 8.85 -5.66 -10.73
N ARG A 25 7.76 -5.90 -11.47
CA ARG A 25 6.43 -6.27 -10.97
C ARG A 25 5.95 -5.33 -9.86
N THR A 26 6.23 -4.04 -10.03
CA THR A 26 5.98 -3.03 -9.00
C THR A 26 4.92 -2.05 -9.45
N VAL A 27 3.90 -1.84 -8.60
CA VAL A 27 2.99 -0.71 -8.72
C VAL A 27 3.59 0.51 -8.02
N TYR A 28 3.50 1.66 -8.68
CA TYR A 28 3.85 2.95 -8.11
C TYR A 28 2.61 3.81 -8.00
N ALA A 29 2.10 3.96 -6.78
CA ALA A 29 0.97 4.82 -6.46
C ALA A 29 1.49 6.24 -6.13
N PRO A 30 1.10 7.28 -6.90
CA PRO A 30 1.43 8.66 -6.57
C PRO A 30 0.66 9.09 -5.32
N PRO A 31 1.13 10.12 -4.59
CA PRO A 31 0.34 10.65 -3.50
C PRO A 31 -0.87 11.43 -4.02
N GLY A 32 -1.92 11.47 -3.21
CA GLY A 32 -3.03 12.40 -3.34
C GLY A 32 -2.58 13.85 -3.46
N VAL A 33 -3.38 14.62 -4.20
CA VAL A 33 -3.19 16.07 -4.37
C VAL A 33 -4.08 16.89 -3.43
N THR A 34 -4.78 16.23 -2.50
CA THR A 34 -5.73 16.85 -1.57
C THR A 34 -5.38 16.48 -0.12
N THR A 35 -6.12 17.02 0.84
CA THR A 35 -5.97 16.69 2.27
C THR A 35 -6.84 15.51 2.73
N ALA A 36 -7.37 14.73 1.79
CA ALA A 36 -8.24 13.59 2.07
C ALA A 36 -7.52 12.27 1.78
N TYR A 37 -8.24 11.18 1.99
CA TYR A 37 -7.70 9.83 1.97
C TYR A 37 -7.53 9.28 0.55
N ASP A 38 -6.33 8.80 0.26
CA ASP A 38 -6.11 7.95 -0.90
C ASP A 38 -6.66 6.55 -0.61
N ARG A 39 -7.08 5.82 -1.64
CA ARG A 39 -7.57 4.44 -1.47
C ARG A 39 -6.88 3.47 -2.42
N LEU A 40 -6.42 2.36 -1.86
CA LEU A 40 -5.94 1.17 -2.56
C LEU A 40 -6.93 0.03 -2.37
N TRP A 41 -7.35 -0.62 -3.45
CA TRP A 41 -8.24 -1.78 -3.38
C TRP A 41 -8.03 -2.73 -4.57
N VAL A 42 -8.65 -3.91 -4.48
CA VAL A 42 -8.75 -4.88 -5.57
C VAL A 42 -10.15 -4.84 -6.18
N GLU A 43 -10.24 -4.84 -7.51
CA GLU A 43 -11.51 -4.98 -8.24
C GLU A 43 -11.34 -5.92 -9.43
N ASP A 44 -12.07 -7.03 -9.46
CA ASP A 44 -11.95 -8.09 -10.48
C ASP A 44 -10.49 -8.55 -10.68
N GLY A 45 -9.74 -8.65 -9.58
CA GLY A 45 -8.32 -9.01 -9.56
C GLY A 45 -7.35 -7.92 -10.02
N ARG A 46 -7.83 -6.71 -10.38
CA ARG A 46 -7.00 -5.56 -10.75
C ARG A 46 -6.65 -4.73 -9.53
N ILE A 47 -5.45 -4.16 -9.53
CA ILE A 47 -5.04 -3.20 -8.49
C ILE A 47 -5.55 -1.81 -8.85
N MET A 48 -6.36 -1.24 -7.96
CA MET A 48 -7.05 0.02 -8.17
C MET A 48 -6.51 1.10 -7.22
N TRP A 49 -6.47 2.34 -7.71
CA TRP A 49 -6.02 3.48 -6.93
C TRP A 49 -6.93 4.69 -7.15
N ASN A 50 -7.19 5.40 -6.05
CA ASN A 50 -7.90 6.67 -6.03
C ASN A 50 -7.05 7.70 -5.29
N ASP A 51 -6.58 8.72 -6.01
CA ASP A 51 -5.82 9.86 -5.47
C ASP A 51 -6.69 11.14 -5.35
N LEU A 52 -8.01 10.96 -5.44
CA LEU A 52 -9.09 11.96 -5.47
C LEU A 52 -9.09 12.89 -6.69
N ALA A 53 -8.03 12.89 -7.49
CA ALA A 53 -8.03 13.49 -8.82
C ALA A 53 -8.53 12.48 -9.86
N THR A 54 -8.20 11.21 -9.67
CA THR A 54 -8.50 10.11 -10.58
C THR A 54 -8.80 8.84 -9.81
N THR A 55 -9.74 8.04 -10.33
CA THR A 55 -9.99 6.66 -9.92
C THR A 55 -9.74 5.77 -11.12
N ALA A 56 -8.72 4.92 -11.04
CA ALA A 56 -8.32 4.07 -12.17
C ALA A 56 -7.53 2.83 -11.72
N PRO A 57 -7.49 1.78 -12.55
CA PRO A 57 -6.51 0.71 -12.36
C PRO A 57 -5.08 1.25 -12.50
N CYS A 58 -4.15 0.66 -11.75
CA CYS A 58 -2.73 0.94 -11.81
C CYS A 58 -2.09 0.31 -13.06
N GLY A 59 -2.48 0.76 -14.25
CA GLY A 59 -2.04 0.18 -15.51
C GLY A 59 -2.54 -1.26 -15.68
N ALA A 60 -1.62 -2.19 -15.99
CA ALA A 60 -1.93 -3.61 -16.19
C ALA A 60 -1.76 -4.47 -14.91
N ALA A 61 -1.60 -3.84 -13.74
CA ALA A 61 -1.40 -4.55 -12.49
C ALA A 61 -2.63 -5.39 -12.11
N THR A 62 -2.37 -6.65 -11.76
CA THR A 62 -3.31 -7.58 -11.15
C THR A 62 -2.69 -8.19 -9.91
N VAL A 63 -3.52 -8.79 -9.06
CA VAL A 63 -3.06 -9.49 -7.86
C VAL A 63 -2.12 -10.66 -8.15
N THR A 64 -2.16 -11.21 -9.37
CA THR A 64 -1.33 -12.34 -9.81
C THR A 64 -0.08 -11.95 -10.61
N ASN A 65 0.14 -10.67 -10.89
CA ASN A 65 1.28 -10.20 -11.68
C ASN A 65 2.13 -9.12 -10.99
N THR A 66 1.71 -8.70 -9.80
CA THR A 66 2.36 -7.68 -8.98
C THR A 66 3.01 -8.35 -7.79
N ASP A 67 4.23 -7.93 -7.44
CA ASP A 67 4.93 -8.38 -6.22
C ASP A 67 4.99 -7.26 -5.17
N THR A 68 4.92 -6.01 -5.60
CA THR A 68 5.09 -4.88 -4.68
C THR A 68 4.23 -3.70 -5.08
N ILE A 69 3.60 -3.05 -4.11
CA ILE A 69 2.95 -1.74 -4.28
C ILE A 69 3.71 -0.71 -3.46
N ARG A 70 4.17 0.37 -4.10
CA ARG A 70 4.86 1.48 -3.43
C ARG A 70 3.97 2.71 -3.43
N ILE A 71 3.48 3.06 -2.24
CA ILE A 71 2.70 4.27 -2.01
C ILE A 71 3.62 5.38 -1.53
N LYS A 72 3.50 6.54 -2.17
CA LYS A 72 4.33 7.70 -1.86
C LYS A 72 3.71 8.59 -0.79
N PRO A 73 4.55 9.31 -0.03
CA PRO A 73 4.05 10.38 0.81
C PRO A 73 3.60 11.56 -0.06
N PRO A 74 2.60 12.33 0.40
CA PRO A 74 2.24 13.59 -0.19
C PRO A 74 3.38 14.60 -0.09
N LEU A 75 3.25 15.68 -0.87
CA LEU A 75 4.19 16.79 -0.79
C LEU A 75 4.16 17.40 0.62
N VAL A 76 5.32 17.90 1.06
CA VAL A 76 5.49 18.51 2.39
C VAL A 76 4.39 19.56 2.64
N GLY A 77 3.69 19.43 3.78
CA GLY A 77 2.61 20.34 4.17
C GLY A 77 1.20 19.87 3.78
N LEU A 78 1.09 18.75 3.07
CA LEU A 78 -0.18 18.04 2.86
C LEU A 78 -0.24 16.81 3.78
N PHE A 79 -1.42 16.53 4.30
CA PHE A 79 -1.73 15.28 4.99
C PHE A 79 -2.57 14.43 4.04
N SER A 80 -2.11 13.23 3.74
CA SER A 80 -2.91 12.22 3.05
C SER A 80 -2.62 10.90 3.72
N GLU A 81 -3.62 10.34 4.37
CA GLU A 81 -3.54 8.98 4.90
C GLU A 81 -4.12 8.04 3.85
N VAL A 82 -3.75 6.77 3.93
CA VAL A 82 -4.18 5.77 2.94
C VAL A 82 -5.23 4.87 3.58
N VAL A 83 -6.25 4.52 2.81
CA VAL A 83 -7.16 3.42 3.07
C VAL A 83 -6.67 2.18 2.30
N ILE A 84 -6.45 1.09 3.03
CA ILE A 84 -6.21 -0.25 2.46
C ILE A 84 -7.54 -0.99 2.50
N ASP A 85 -8.04 -1.47 1.37
CA ASP A 85 -9.40 -2.01 1.25
C ASP A 85 -9.42 -3.34 0.49
N GLU A 86 -9.65 -4.44 1.23
CA GLU A 86 -9.77 -5.81 0.74
C GLU A 86 -11.21 -6.25 0.51
N HIS A 87 -12.18 -5.32 0.56
CA HIS A 87 -13.60 -5.65 0.37
C HIS A 87 -13.87 -6.28 -1.01
N GLY A 88 -13.10 -5.89 -2.04
CA GLY A 88 -13.18 -6.48 -3.38
C GLY A 88 -12.34 -7.75 -3.58
N GLY A 89 -11.65 -8.21 -2.53
CA GLY A 89 -10.74 -9.35 -2.52
C GLY A 89 -9.38 -9.01 -1.93
N PRO A 90 -8.61 -10.02 -1.49
CA PRO A 90 -7.33 -9.82 -0.86
C PRO A 90 -6.26 -9.34 -1.84
N PHE A 91 -5.18 -8.74 -1.32
CA PHE A 91 -3.98 -8.43 -2.10
C PHE A 91 -3.09 -9.66 -2.36
N ALA A 92 -3.71 -10.78 -2.75
CA ALA A 92 -3.09 -12.10 -2.90
C ALA A 92 -3.42 -12.73 -4.28
N PRO A 93 -2.56 -13.58 -4.87
CA PRO A 93 -1.40 -14.21 -4.24
C PRO A 93 -0.03 -13.53 -4.46
N GLY A 94 0.00 -12.35 -5.10
CA GLY A 94 1.24 -11.83 -5.67
C GLY A 94 1.69 -12.62 -6.92
N ALA A 95 2.74 -12.14 -7.60
CA ALA A 95 3.26 -12.81 -8.80
C ALA A 95 4.31 -13.88 -8.48
N THR A 96 5.06 -13.65 -7.41
CA THR A 96 6.12 -14.53 -6.92
C THR A 96 5.62 -15.25 -5.69
N PRO A 97 5.47 -16.58 -5.74
CA PRO A 97 5.12 -17.35 -4.55
C PRO A 97 6.16 -17.17 -3.45
N GLU A 98 5.70 -16.96 -2.24
CA GLU A 98 6.55 -16.88 -1.06
C GLU A 98 6.98 -18.28 -0.59
N ALA A 99 8.15 -18.36 0.03
CA ALA A 99 8.72 -19.64 0.45
C ALA A 99 8.04 -20.23 1.69
N MET A 100 7.41 -19.37 2.49
CA MET A 100 6.67 -19.66 3.72
C MET A 100 5.55 -18.61 3.82
N GLY A 101 4.44 -18.95 4.47
CA GLY A 101 3.29 -18.06 4.54
C GLY A 101 2.35 -18.17 3.33
N GLU A 102 1.32 -17.35 3.31
CA GLU A 102 0.48 -17.17 2.13
C GLU A 102 1.23 -16.24 1.16
N SER A 103 1.12 -16.47 -0.14
CA SER A 103 1.78 -15.56 -1.08
C SER A 103 0.92 -14.31 -1.23
N GLU A 104 1.49 -13.13 -1.08
CA GLU A 104 0.76 -11.86 -1.08
C GLU A 104 1.56 -10.73 -1.74
N ILE A 105 0.93 -9.59 -1.95
CA ILE A 105 1.60 -8.39 -2.48
C ILE A 105 2.13 -7.54 -1.32
N GLU A 106 3.43 -7.26 -1.39
CA GLU A 106 4.11 -6.41 -0.41
C GLU A 106 3.79 -4.92 -0.62
N ILE A 107 3.12 -4.29 0.34
CA ILE A 107 2.71 -2.88 0.28
C ILE A 107 3.67 -2.03 1.11
N LEU A 108 4.45 -1.19 0.45
CA LEU A 108 5.34 -0.23 1.10
C LEU A 108 4.69 1.16 1.15
N VAL A 109 4.28 1.58 2.34
CA VAL A 109 3.80 2.93 2.62
C VAL A 109 4.96 3.79 3.10
N SER A 110 5.42 4.69 2.24
CA SER A 110 6.46 5.64 2.59
C SER A 110 5.86 6.77 3.44
N ASN A 111 5.94 6.64 4.77
CA ASN A 111 5.25 7.50 5.74
C ASN A 111 6.08 8.66 6.29
N ARG A 112 7.08 9.14 5.55
CA ARG A 112 7.82 10.35 5.94
C ARG A 112 6.84 11.54 5.93
N PHE A 113 6.52 12.07 7.10
CA PHE A 113 5.51 13.12 7.34
C PHE A 113 4.04 12.67 7.24
N LEU A 114 3.76 11.36 7.36
CA LEU A 114 2.39 10.81 7.39
C LEU A 114 1.97 10.32 8.78
N GLY A 115 0.65 10.30 9.01
CA GLY A 115 0.00 9.54 10.08
C GLY A 115 0.03 8.03 9.85
N GLY A 116 0.24 7.59 8.60
CA GLY A 116 0.31 6.18 8.20
C GLY A 116 -0.88 5.78 7.35
N VAL A 117 -1.45 4.61 7.64
CA VAL A 117 -2.72 4.12 7.10
C VAL A 117 -3.83 4.60 8.05
N ASP A 118 -4.87 5.26 7.52
CA ASP A 118 -6.04 5.73 8.30
C ASP A 118 -7.06 4.63 8.52
N ASP A 119 -7.12 3.67 7.59
CA ASP A 119 -8.17 2.68 7.59
C ASP A 119 -7.75 1.40 6.89
N VAL A 120 -8.13 0.28 7.47
CA VAL A 120 -8.01 -1.05 6.88
C VAL A 120 -9.38 -1.67 6.85
N VAL A 121 -9.84 -2.00 5.65
CA VAL A 121 -11.09 -2.72 5.41
C VAL A 121 -10.73 -4.13 5.00
N GLY A 122 -11.19 -5.09 5.79
CA GLY A 122 -11.04 -6.51 5.49
C GLY A 122 -12.02 -6.98 4.41
N THR A 123 -12.00 -8.29 4.16
CA THR A 123 -12.83 -8.94 3.16
C THR A 123 -14.28 -9.08 3.63
N PRO A 124 -15.23 -9.54 2.78
CA PRO A 124 -16.55 -9.99 3.25
C PRO A 124 -16.54 -11.28 4.10
N GLY A 125 -15.39 -11.93 4.26
CA GLY A 125 -15.22 -13.17 5.02
C GLY A 125 -14.41 -12.95 6.29
N SER A 126 -14.12 -14.02 7.03
CA SER A 126 -13.30 -13.93 8.23
C SER A 126 -11.91 -13.39 7.95
N ASP A 127 -11.56 -12.31 8.62
CA ASP A 127 -10.23 -11.70 8.54
C ASP A 127 -9.44 -11.84 9.84
N THR A 128 -8.11 -11.85 9.74
CA THR A 128 -7.22 -11.63 10.89
C THR A 128 -6.29 -10.47 10.58
N ILE A 129 -6.57 -9.31 11.17
CA ILE A 129 -5.86 -8.07 10.87
C ILE A 129 -5.20 -7.54 12.13
N ALA A 130 -3.90 -7.26 12.06
CA ALA A 130 -3.14 -6.71 13.17
C ALA A 130 -2.35 -5.47 12.74
N ILE A 131 -2.45 -4.37 13.50
CA ILE A 131 -1.69 -3.13 13.26
C ILE A 131 -0.66 -2.88 14.37
N GLY A 132 0.60 -2.71 13.95
CA GLY A 132 1.74 -2.43 14.80
C GLY A 132 2.50 -1.16 14.39
N ASP A 133 3.56 -0.83 15.12
CA ASP A 133 4.35 0.40 14.88
C ASP A 133 5.11 0.37 13.54
N ARG A 134 5.32 -0.83 13.00
CA ARG A 134 6.13 -1.08 11.78
C ARG A 134 5.29 -1.40 10.55
N GLY A 135 4.00 -1.65 10.71
CA GLY A 135 3.16 -2.12 9.62
C GLY A 135 1.87 -2.78 10.07
N ILE A 136 1.24 -3.44 9.12
CA ILE A 136 -0.04 -4.13 9.24
C ILE A 136 0.15 -5.53 8.68
N ALA A 137 -0.32 -6.53 9.42
CA ALA A 137 -0.58 -7.86 8.90
C ALA A 137 -2.09 -7.93 8.55
N LEU A 138 -2.42 -8.29 7.32
CA LEU A 138 -3.78 -8.46 6.80
C LEU A 138 -4.27 -9.90 6.98
N ASN A 139 -3.35 -10.82 7.30
CA ASN A 139 -3.65 -12.19 7.66
C ASN A 139 -2.84 -12.66 8.89
N ASN A 140 -2.77 -13.98 9.11
CA ASN A 140 -1.99 -14.61 10.19
C ASN A 140 -0.97 -15.63 9.68
N ASP A 141 -0.15 -15.24 8.72
CA ASP A 141 0.86 -16.12 8.12
C ASP A 141 2.29 -15.92 8.67
N GLY A 142 2.49 -14.85 9.44
CA GLY A 142 3.71 -14.60 10.22
C GLY A 142 4.56 -13.43 9.72
N ASP A 143 4.08 -12.67 8.74
CA ASP A 143 4.81 -11.58 8.11
C ASP A 143 4.00 -10.24 8.16
N LEU A 144 4.49 -9.17 7.52
CA LEU A 144 3.77 -7.89 7.41
C LEU A 144 3.49 -7.58 5.94
N ASP A 145 2.22 -7.61 5.55
CA ASP A 145 1.74 -7.21 4.23
C ASP A 145 1.97 -5.73 3.92
N VAL A 146 1.71 -4.87 4.91
CA VAL A 146 1.85 -3.41 4.78
C VAL A 146 3.00 -2.96 5.66
N ARG A 147 4.10 -2.51 5.05
CA ARG A 147 5.27 -2.02 5.77
C ARG A 147 5.34 -0.50 5.74
N PHE A 148 5.63 0.08 6.91
CA PHE A 148 5.86 1.52 7.03
C PHE A 148 7.33 1.86 6.83
N GLY A 149 7.61 2.85 6.00
CA GLY A 149 8.98 3.31 5.69
C GLY A 149 9.76 3.84 6.91
N ALA A 150 9.07 4.20 7.98
CA ALA A 150 9.59 4.52 9.30
C ALA A 150 8.55 4.12 10.38
N PRO A 151 8.95 3.88 11.64
CA PRO A 151 7.99 3.64 12.70
C PRO A 151 7.01 4.81 12.86
N LEU A 152 5.73 4.51 13.13
CA LEU A 152 4.75 5.55 13.48
C LEU A 152 5.19 6.27 14.76
N SER A 153 5.03 7.60 14.80
CA SER A 153 5.34 8.37 16.00
C SER A 153 4.38 7.99 17.14
N PRO A 154 4.83 7.96 18.41
CA PRO A 154 3.94 7.75 19.54
C PRO A 154 2.78 8.77 19.51
N GLY A 155 1.53 8.29 19.54
CA GLY A 155 0.33 9.13 19.43
C GLY A 155 -0.11 9.50 18.01
N ALA A 156 0.58 9.02 16.96
CA ALA A 156 -0.03 8.96 15.62
C ALA A 156 -1.27 8.08 15.70
N GLY A 157 -2.39 8.55 15.15
CA GLY A 157 -3.59 7.74 15.04
C GLY A 157 -3.25 6.46 14.29
N ARG A 158 -3.38 5.31 14.94
CA ARG A 158 -3.35 4.03 14.25
C ARG A 158 -4.68 3.93 13.52
N GLY A 159 -4.64 3.64 12.23
CA GLY A 159 -5.85 3.58 11.42
C GLY A 159 -6.92 2.66 12.02
N LYS A 160 -8.18 2.94 11.68
CA LYS A 160 -9.31 2.10 12.07
C LYS A 160 -9.20 0.74 11.39
N LEU A 161 -9.51 -0.33 12.12
CA LEU A 161 -9.66 -1.66 11.53
C LEU A 161 -11.16 -1.97 11.38
N ARG A 162 -11.55 -2.45 10.20
CA ARG A 162 -12.91 -2.90 9.90
C ARG A 162 -12.87 -4.28 9.24
N GLY A 163 -13.15 -5.34 10.00
CA GLY A 163 -13.26 -6.72 9.47
C GLY A 163 -14.56 -7.00 8.69
N MET A 164 -15.47 -6.03 8.59
CA MET A 164 -16.70 -6.15 7.81
C MET A 164 -17.64 -7.28 8.28
N GLN A 165 -17.73 -8.39 7.53
CA GLN A 165 -18.61 -9.52 7.79
C GLN A 165 -17.74 -10.75 8.02
N GLY A 166 -18.15 -11.62 8.93
CA GLY A 166 -17.38 -12.81 9.26
C GLY A 166 -17.01 -12.83 10.72
N ASP A 167 -16.29 -13.88 11.11
CA ASP A 167 -15.70 -13.97 12.44
C ASP A 167 -14.30 -13.38 12.39
N ASP A 168 -14.18 -12.09 12.73
CA ASP A 168 -12.95 -11.32 12.58
C ASP A 168 -12.10 -11.29 13.84
N ARG A 169 -10.78 -11.32 13.66
CA ARG A 169 -9.80 -11.02 14.72
C ARG A 169 -9.08 -9.73 14.37
N LEU A 170 -9.41 -8.65 15.08
CA LEU A 170 -8.81 -7.33 14.86
C LEU A 170 -7.94 -6.93 16.06
N GLU A 171 -6.65 -6.70 15.84
CA GLU A 171 -5.70 -6.32 16.88
C GLU A 171 -5.07 -4.95 16.59
N GLY A 172 -5.33 -3.99 17.47
CA GLY A 172 -4.64 -2.70 17.48
C GLY A 172 -3.84 -2.53 18.77
N SER A 173 -2.55 -2.23 18.65
CA SER A 173 -1.76 -1.87 19.83
C SER A 173 -2.07 -0.42 20.24
N ASP A 174 -3.15 -0.17 20.97
CA ASP A 174 -3.32 1.09 21.68
C ASP A 174 -2.24 1.23 22.75
N ARG A 175 -1.24 2.09 22.51
CA ARG A 175 -0.44 2.66 23.58
C ARG A 175 -0.89 4.11 23.77
N GLY A 176 -2.02 4.26 24.46
CA GLY A 176 -2.33 5.47 25.21
C GLY A 176 -1.42 5.62 26.42
#